data_AF-A0A847I5W9-F1
#
_entry.id   AF-A0A847I5W9-F1
#
_cell.length_a   1.000
_cell.length_b   1.000
_cell.length_c   1.000
_cell.angle_alpha   90.00
_cell.angle_beta   90.00
_cell.angle_gamma   90.00
#
_symmetry.space_group_name_H-M   'P 1'
#
loop_
_entity.id
_entity.type
_entity.pdbx_description
1 polymer ?
#
loop_
_entity_poly.entity_id
_entity_poly.type
_entity_poly.pdbx_seq_one_letter_code
_entity_poly.pdbx_strand_id
1 'polypeptide(L)'
;MSDLCSAGPAAASDPEKEIEDALLHHRIRQMGRKLLVLSGKGGVGKSTVAANLAVGLARAGKRVGLLDVDIHGPSIPKLLGVDQQQPEMVGGELRPVRVNHCLGIMSIGLLLCDAATPVIWRGPRKFGAIRQLLKDVAWGELDYLVVDSPPGTGDEPLAIAELLAGPKSCDGGCDNVQALIVTTPQDLAVADVRRCVSFCRMLNLPVAGIIENMSGFACPGCGQVIDLFKKEGGRRLAAEMGVAFLGAIPIDPCVVVGGDAGQPVVMATGQSPAANAFSSVVQLLLKSPATSVADTAKVRLPVAGPQNNLEDNRMKIAVPVENGRLCTHFGHCAEFAVYDVDPDTRSTRSMTMHVPPPHEPGVLPAWLHELGANVIITGGMGQRARQLFAENAIQVVIGAPPDPVDTVVANYLAGSLQTGANPCDH
;
A
#
# COMPACT_ATOMS: atom_id res chain seq x y z
N MET A 1 -48.95 -10.87 -16.74
CA MET A 1 -49.12 -12.18 -16.09
C MET A 1 -48.27 -13.16 -16.88
N SER A 2 -47.16 -13.71 -16.40
CA SER A 2 -46.53 -13.71 -15.08
C SER A 2 -45.20 -14.46 -15.23
N ASP A 3 -44.16 -13.90 -14.63
CA ASP A 3 -42.97 -14.51 -14.02
C ASP A 3 -42.57 -15.95 -14.38
N LEU A 4 -41.27 -16.16 -14.63
CA LEU A 4 -40.41 -16.78 -13.60
C LEU A 4 -38.93 -16.61 -13.99
N CYS A 5 -38.24 -15.74 -13.25
CA CYS A 5 -36.79 -15.74 -13.11
C CYS A 5 -36.34 -17.00 -12.36
N SER A 6 -35.43 -17.78 -12.94
CA SER A 6 -34.57 -18.70 -12.19
C SER A 6 -33.26 -17.98 -11.84
N ALA A 7 -33.28 -17.20 -10.75
CA ALA A 7 -32.06 -16.86 -10.05
C ALA A 7 -31.44 -18.17 -9.53
N GLY A 8 -30.21 -18.47 -9.93
CA GLY A 8 -29.43 -19.54 -9.30
C GLY A 8 -29.29 -19.26 -7.79
N PRO A 9 -29.23 -20.30 -6.94
CA PRO A 9 -29.17 -20.09 -5.50
C PRO A 9 -27.91 -19.29 -5.17
N ALA A 10 -28.09 -18.16 -4.48
CA ALA A 10 -27.01 -17.52 -3.75
C ALA A 10 -26.39 -18.59 -2.85
N ALA A 11 -25.08 -18.80 -2.95
CA ALA A 11 -24.36 -19.75 -2.13
C ALA A 11 -24.71 -19.49 -0.65
N ALA A 12 -25.33 -20.46 0.01
CA ALA A 12 -25.62 -20.37 1.44
C ALA A 12 -24.30 -20.14 2.18
N SER A 13 -24.25 -19.10 3.02
CA SER A 13 -23.10 -18.81 3.86
C SER A 13 -22.90 -19.93 4.88
N ASP A 14 -21.65 -20.31 5.08
CA ASP A 14 -21.24 -21.35 6.03
C ASP A 14 -21.38 -20.81 7.47
N PRO A 15 -22.27 -21.38 8.32
CA PRO A 15 -22.54 -20.88 9.66
C PRO A 15 -21.30 -20.88 10.57
N GLU A 16 -20.38 -21.84 10.38
CA GLU A 16 -19.14 -21.90 11.16
C GLU A 16 -18.24 -20.71 10.82
N LYS A 17 -18.15 -20.37 9.53
CA LYS A 17 -17.37 -19.22 9.05
C LYS A 17 -17.93 -17.89 9.56
N GLU A 18 -19.25 -17.75 9.65
CA GLU A 18 -19.89 -16.55 10.22
C GLU A 18 -19.55 -16.36 11.70
N ILE A 19 -19.55 -17.46 12.48
CA ILE A 19 -19.14 -17.44 13.90
C ILE A 19 -17.66 -17.07 14.02
N GLU A 20 -16.79 -17.66 13.19
CA GLU A 20 -15.36 -17.32 13.19
C GLU A 20 -15.11 -15.86 12.83
N ASP A 21 -15.81 -15.35 11.82
CA ASP A 21 -15.73 -13.94 11.42
C ASP A 21 -16.21 -13.04 12.56
N ALA A 22 -17.32 -13.36 13.22
CA ALA A 22 -17.81 -12.59 14.36
C ALA A 22 -16.80 -12.54 15.52
N LEU A 23 -16.14 -13.67 15.83
CA LEU A 23 -15.10 -13.75 16.87
C LEU A 23 -13.87 -12.92 16.51
N LEU A 24 -13.39 -13.00 15.26
CA LEU A 24 -12.29 -12.18 14.76
C LEU A 24 -12.62 -10.69 14.91
N HIS A 25 -13.80 -10.25 14.46
CA HIS A 25 -14.21 -8.86 14.57
C HIS A 25 -14.34 -8.39 16.01
N HIS A 26 -14.83 -9.25 16.91
CA HIS A 26 -14.88 -8.94 18.34
C HIS A 26 -13.48 -8.65 18.90
N ARG A 27 -12.47 -9.47 18.57
CA ARG A 27 -11.08 -9.24 18.98
C ARG A 27 -10.50 -7.97 18.38
N ILE A 28 -10.71 -7.73 17.09
CA ILE A 28 -10.22 -6.52 16.42
C ILE A 28 -10.82 -5.26 17.06
N ARG A 29 -12.06 -5.29 17.56
CA ARG A 29 -12.67 -4.17 18.30
C ARG A 29 -12.01 -3.88 19.65
N GLN A 30 -11.44 -4.88 20.30
CA GLN A 30 -10.69 -4.71 21.56
C GLN A 30 -9.30 -4.07 21.34
N MET A 31 -8.86 -4.01 20.09
CA MET A 31 -7.64 -3.31 19.70
C MET A 31 -8.02 -1.87 19.35
N GLY A 32 -7.35 -0.91 19.97
CA GLY A 32 -7.52 0.52 19.72
C GLY A 32 -7.06 0.91 18.32
N ARG A 33 -6.01 1.72 18.23
CA ARG A 33 -5.51 2.22 16.94
C ARG A 33 -4.62 1.18 16.26
N LYS A 34 -4.99 0.77 15.04
CA LYS A 34 -4.19 -0.17 14.23
C LYS A 34 -3.35 0.61 13.22
N LEU A 35 -2.05 0.47 13.30
CA LEU A 35 -1.08 1.11 12.40
C LEU A 35 -0.51 0.05 11.46
N LEU A 36 -1.02 0.02 10.23
CA LEU A 36 -0.52 -0.85 9.17
C LEU A 36 0.71 -0.19 8.53
N VAL A 37 1.89 -0.71 8.82
CA VAL A 37 3.16 -0.17 8.31
C VAL A 37 3.42 -0.73 6.92
N LEU A 38 3.38 0.13 5.91
CA LEU A 38 3.52 -0.21 4.48
C LEU A 38 4.82 0.35 3.90
N SER A 39 5.32 -0.27 2.84
CA SER A 39 6.43 0.24 2.03
C SER A 39 6.30 -0.25 0.59
N GLY A 40 6.65 0.57 -0.41
CA GLY A 40 6.51 0.14 -1.81
C GLY A 40 7.58 -0.86 -2.29
N LYS A 41 8.71 -0.97 -1.58
CA LYS A 41 9.80 -1.90 -1.90
C LYS A 41 10.46 -2.49 -0.64
N GLY A 42 11.15 -3.62 -0.82
CA GLY A 42 12.00 -4.21 0.22
C GLY A 42 13.23 -3.34 0.53
N GLY A 43 13.77 -3.47 1.74
CA GLY A 43 15.04 -2.82 2.13
C GLY A 43 14.95 -1.35 2.58
N VAL A 44 13.76 -0.74 2.63
CA VAL A 44 13.60 0.65 3.15
C VAL A 44 13.67 0.76 4.67
N GLY A 45 13.82 -0.35 5.39
CA GLY A 45 13.84 -0.39 6.86
C GLY A 45 12.45 -0.34 7.52
N LYS A 46 11.40 -0.78 6.81
CA LYS A 46 10.01 -0.87 7.31
C LYS A 46 9.90 -1.55 8.68
N SER A 47 10.48 -2.75 8.83
CA SER A 47 10.44 -3.52 10.08
C SER A 47 11.20 -2.85 11.22
N THR A 48 12.34 -2.21 10.92
CA THR A 48 13.08 -1.40 11.89
C THR A 48 12.24 -0.22 12.39
N VAL A 49 11.51 0.43 11.48
CA VAL A 49 10.58 1.52 11.84
C VAL A 49 9.43 0.97 12.69
N ALA A 50 8.78 -0.12 12.27
CA ALA A 50 7.70 -0.76 13.02
C ALA A 50 8.12 -1.13 14.46
N ALA A 51 9.27 -1.77 14.62
CA ALA A 51 9.83 -2.14 15.93
C ALA A 51 10.09 -0.93 16.82
N ASN A 52 10.77 0.10 16.31
CA ASN A 52 11.07 1.31 17.10
C ASN A 52 9.80 2.10 17.46
N LEU A 53 8.79 2.14 16.59
CA LEU A 53 7.52 2.78 16.91
C LEU A 53 6.75 2.00 17.97
N ALA A 54 6.65 0.68 17.85
CA ALA A 54 5.98 -0.16 18.84
C ALA A 54 6.63 -0.04 20.23
N VAL A 55 7.96 -0.10 20.29
CA VAL A 55 8.70 0.08 21.54
C VAL A 55 8.55 1.50 22.08
N GLY A 56 8.62 2.53 21.24
CA GLY A 56 8.42 3.91 21.66
C GLY A 56 7.02 4.18 22.22
N LEU A 57 5.97 3.63 21.60
CA LEU A 57 4.60 3.70 22.10
C LEU A 57 4.45 2.96 23.45
N ALA A 58 5.06 1.79 23.60
CA ALA A 58 5.06 1.05 24.85
C ALA A 58 5.80 1.81 25.97
N ARG A 59 6.92 2.46 25.66
CA ARG A 59 7.64 3.35 26.60
C ARG A 59 6.81 4.56 27.04
N ALA A 60 5.87 5.00 26.22
CA ALA A 60 4.89 6.02 26.57
C ALA A 60 3.71 5.48 27.41
N GLY A 61 3.79 4.24 27.89
CA GLY A 61 2.79 3.60 28.76
C GLY A 61 1.59 3.03 28.02
N LYS A 62 1.65 2.90 26.68
CA LYS A 62 0.56 2.31 25.89
C LYS A 62 0.65 0.78 25.89
N ARG A 63 -0.50 0.10 25.88
CA ARG A 63 -0.60 -1.34 25.62
C ARG A 63 -0.45 -1.56 24.12
N VAL A 64 0.63 -2.19 23.70
CA VAL A 64 1.01 -2.33 22.29
C VAL A 64 1.13 -3.80 21.90
N GLY A 65 0.49 -4.16 20.80
CA GLY A 65 0.78 -5.37 20.05
C GLY A 65 1.66 -5.04 18.84
N LEU A 66 2.67 -5.84 18.56
CA LEU A 66 3.41 -5.79 17.30
C LEU A 66 3.24 -7.12 16.56
N LEU A 67 2.56 -7.07 15.42
CA LEU A 67 2.28 -8.21 14.58
C LEU A 67 3.17 -8.14 13.33
N ASP A 68 4.01 -9.15 13.16
CA ASP A 68 4.88 -9.34 11.99
C ASP A 68 4.28 -10.41 11.09
N VAL A 69 3.90 -9.99 9.89
CA VAL A 69 3.31 -10.84 8.85
C VAL A 69 4.22 -10.92 7.61
N ASP A 70 5.46 -10.43 7.70
CA ASP A 70 6.44 -10.55 6.62
C ASP A 70 7.02 -11.96 6.57
N ILE A 71 6.26 -12.90 5.99
CA ILE A 71 6.58 -14.34 5.92
C ILE A 71 7.94 -14.60 5.27
N HIS A 72 8.36 -13.74 4.34
CA HIS A 72 9.56 -13.95 3.53
C HIS A 72 10.83 -13.42 4.21
N GLY A 73 10.70 -12.55 5.20
CA GLY A 73 11.84 -11.98 5.91
C GLY A 73 11.46 -11.49 7.30
N PRO A 74 10.97 -12.37 8.19
CA PRO A 74 10.56 -11.97 9.54
C PRO A 74 11.79 -11.46 10.29
N SER A 75 11.81 -10.16 10.58
CA SER A 75 12.96 -9.50 11.21
C SER A 75 12.65 -8.98 12.61
N ILE A 76 11.36 -8.88 12.95
CA ILE A 76 10.91 -8.34 14.25
C ILE A 76 11.43 -9.16 15.43
N PRO A 77 11.40 -10.51 15.45
CA PRO A 77 11.94 -11.28 16.56
C PRO A 77 13.40 -10.98 16.86
N LYS A 78 14.23 -10.92 15.81
CA LYS A 78 15.67 -10.61 15.94
C LYS A 78 15.90 -9.18 16.41
N LEU A 79 15.19 -8.21 15.82
CA LEU A 79 15.29 -6.77 16.18
C LEU A 79 14.94 -6.50 17.65
N LEU A 80 14.19 -7.40 18.28
CA LEU A 80 13.76 -7.30 19.68
C LEU A 80 14.44 -8.32 20.61
N GLY A 81 15.38 -9.13 20.10
CA GLY A 81 16.12 -10.12 20.88
C GLY A 81 15.25 -11.26 21.43
N VAL A 82 14.19 -11.64 20.71
CA VAL A 82 13.23 -12.68 21.10
C VAL A 82 13.09 -13.80 20.06
N ASP A 83 14.03 -13.89 19.13
CA ASP A 83 14.11 -14.91 18.06
C ASP A 83 14.26 -16.35 18.59
N GLN A 84 14.73 -16.52 19.83
CA GLN A 84 14.84 -17.82 20.49
C GLN A 84 13.61 -18.21 21.32
N GLN A 85 12.57 -17.36 21.36
CA GLN A 85 11.35 -17.63 22.11
C GLN A 85 10.29 -18.26 21.21
N GLN A 86 9.40 -19.06 21.79
CA GLN A 86 8.25 -19.61 21.08
C GLN A 86 6.94 -19.18 21.76
N PRO A 87 5.91 -18.81 20.99
CA PRO A 87 4.57 -18.57 21.51
C PRO A 87 4.05 -19.81 22.23
N GLU A 88 3.57 -19.63 23.46
CA GLU A 88 2.91 -20.70 24.20
C GLU A 88 1.44 -20.81 23.76
N MET A 89 0.98 -22.04 23.56
CA MET A 89 -0.45 -22.32 23.37
C MET A 89 -1.09 -22.58 24.74
N VAL A 90 -2.03 -21.72 25.16
CA VAL A 90 -2.73 -21.85 26.45
C VAL A 90 -4.22 -21.71 26.23
N GLY A 91 -4.99 -22.73 26.60
CA GLY A 91 -6.46 -22.71 26.48
C GLY A 91 -6.97 -22.59 25.04
N GLY A 92 -6.18 -23.04 24.05
CA GLY A 92 -6.52 -22.92 22.63
C GLY A 92 -6.15 -21.57 22.00
N GLU A 93 -5.50 -20.68 22.74
CA GLU A 93 -5.00 -19.40 22.24
C GLU A 93 -3.48 -19.34 22.25
N LEU A 94 -2.91 -18.63 21.27
CA LEU A 94 -1.48 -18.31 21.23
C LEU A 94 -1.20 -17.10 22.12
N ARG A 95 -0.29 -17.25 23.09
CA ARG A 95 0.18 -16.12 23.88
C ARG A 95 1.25 -15.34 23.11
N PRO A 96 1.10 -14.00 22.96
CA PRO A 96 2.13 -13.20 22.35
C PRO A 96 3.40 -13.22 23.21
N VAL A 97 4.55 -13.28 22.54
CA VAL A 97 5.85 -13.21 23.20
C VAL A 97 6.02 -11.83 23.82
N ARG A 98 6.26 -11.77 25.13
CA ARG A 98 6.35 -10.52 25.87
C ARG A 98 7.77 -9.95 25.80
N VAL A 99 7.89 -8.77 25.21
CA VAL A 99 9.15 -8.00 25.24
C VAL A 99 9.24 -7.19 26.53
N ASN A 100 8.10 -6.67 27.00
CA ASN A 100 7.96 -6.06 28.32
C ASN A 100 6.48 -6.08 28.76
N HIS A 101 6.16 -5.43 29.88
CA HIS A 101 4.79 -5.39 30.43
C HIS A 101 3.77 -4.72 29.50
N CYS A 102 4.21 -3.79 28.65
CA CYS A 102 3.38 -3.01 27.73
C CYS A 102 3.43 -3.51 26.28
N LEU A 103 4.39 -4.35 25.90
CA LEU A 103 4.61 -4.80 24.52
C LEU A 103 4.57 -6.33 24.41
N GLY A 104 3.57 -6.83 23.68
CA GLY A 104 3.51 -8.21 23.20
C GLY A 104 3.77 -8.27 21.70
N ILE A 105 4.45 -9.31 21.23
CA ILE A 105 4.76 -9.47 19.82
C ILE A 105 4.34 -10.85 19.32
N MET A 106 3.97 -10.90 18.05
CA MET A 106 3.71 -12.15 17.34
C MET A 106 4.27 -12.04 15.94
N SER A 107 5.01 -13.06 15.50
CA SER A 107 5.57 -13.13 14.16
C SER A 107 5.37 -14.54 13.63
N ILE A 108 5.10 -14.64 12.32
CA ILE A 108 5.13 -15.94 11.63
C ILE A 108 6.49 -16.61 11.82
N GLY A 109 7.58 -15.84 11.88
CA GLY A 109 8.93 -16.35 12.11
C GLY A 109 9.10 -17.12 13.42
N LEU A 110 8.31 -16.82 14.46
CA LEU A 110 8.35 -17.52 15.74
C LEU A 110 7.61 -18.88 15.72
N LEU A 111 6.73 -19.07 14.73
CA LEU A 111 5.98 -20.31 14.54
C LEU A 111 6.70 -21.29 13.61
N LEU A 112 7.78 -20.85 12.95
CA LEU A 112 8.61 -21.70 12.11
C LEU A 112 9.58 -22.49 13.00
N CYS A 113 9.66 -23.81 12.78
CA CYS A 113 10.58 -24.67 13.51
C CYS A 113 12.06 -24.36 13.19
N ASP A 114 12.34 -23.81 12.01
CA ASP A 114 13.66 -23.42 11.55
C ASP A 114 13.59 -22.12 10.73
N ALA A 115 14.29 -21.09 11.20
CA ALA A 115 14.35 -19.78 10.57
C ALA A 115 15.12 -19.79 9.23
N ALA A 116 15.95 -20.81 8.96
CA ALA A 116 16.70 -20.94 7.71
C ALA A 116 15.88 -21.62 6.60
N THR A 117 14.75 -22.24 6.93
CA THR A 117 13.91 -22.95 5.94
C THR A 117 13.09 -21.94 5.12
N PRO A 118 13.28 -21.86 3.78
CA PRO A 118 12.51 -20.95 2.94
C PRO A 118 11.02 -21.31 2.97
N VAL A 119 10.19 -20.37 3.38
CA VAL A 119 8.74 -20.56 3.45
C VAL A 119 8.09 -20.24 2.11
N ILE A 120 7.74 -21.27 1.34
CA ILE A 120 7.01 -21.15 0.08
C ILE A 120 5.54 -21.46 0.31
N TRP A 121 4.76 -20.46 0.72
CA TRP A 121 3.31 -20.59 0.92
C TRP A 121 2.54 -19.97 -0.24
N ARG A 122 1.50 -20.68 -0.70
CA ARG A 122 0.53 -20.14 -1.68
C ARG A 122 -0.46 -19.20 -0.99
N GLY A 123 -1.00 -18.23 -1.74
CA GLY A 123 -1.88 -17.15 -1.25
C GLY A 123 -2.92 -17.58 -0.19
N PRO A 124 -3.74 -18.62 -0.43
CA PRO A 124 -4.75 -19.05 0.55
C PRO A 124 -4.19 -19.49 1.90
N ARG A 125 -3.00 -20.12 1.92
CA ARG A 125 -2.33 -20.51 3.16
C ARG A 125 -1.79 -19.29 3.90
N LYS A 126 -1.23 -18.30 3.18
CA LYS A 126 -0.76 -17.03 3.76
C LYS A 126 -1.92 -16.28 4.40
N PHE A 127 -3.03 -16.14 3.69
CA PHE A 127 -4.25 -15.51 4.20
C PHE A 127 -4.76 -16.22 5.47
N GLY A 128 -4.84 -17.55 5.45
CA GLY A 128 -5.23 -18.36 6.61
C GLY A 128 -4.33 -18.12 7.82
N ALA A 129 -3.01 -18.08 7.63
CA ALA A 129 -2.07 -17.80 8.71
C ALA A 129 -2.24 -16.39 9.29
N ILE A 130 -2.37 -15.35 8.46
CA ILE A 130 -2.60 -13.97 8.90
C ILE A 130 -3.91 -13.88 9.70
N ARG A 131 -4.99 -14.46 9.17
CA ARG A 131 -6.27 -14.55 9.87
C ARG A 131 -6.12 -15.25 11.23
N GLN A 132 -5.36 -16.35 11.27
CA GLN A 132 -5.09 -17.09 12.50
C GLN A 132 -4.37 -16.22 13.55
N LEU A 133 -3.36 -15.43 13.14
CA LEU A 133 -2.64 -14.53 14.06
C LEU A 133 -3.51 -13.40 14.63
N LEU A 134 -4.53 -12.97 13.88
CA LEU A 134 -5.50 -11.99 14.36
C LEU A 134 -6.59 -12.63 15.23
N LYS A 135 -6.98 -13.88 14.95
CA LYS A 135 -8.05 -14.62 15.64
C LYS A 135 -7.57 -15.32 16.91
N ASP A 136 -6.49 -16.08 16.83
CA ASP A 136 -6.12 -17.07 17.86
C ASP A 136 -5.12 -16.50 18.87
N VAL A 137 -4.55 -15.33 18.62
CA VAL A 137 -3.61 -14.71 19.55
C VAL A 137 -4.36 -13.97 20.65
N ALA A 138 -3.98 -14.26 21.89
CA ALA A 138 -4.50 -13.63 23.10
C ALA A 138 -3.89 -12.23 23.31
N TRP A 139 -4.17 -11.30 22.39
CA TRP A 139 -3.70 -9.92 22.47
C TRP A 139 -4.23 -9.17 23.69
N GLY A 140 -5.45 -9.50 24.12
CA GLY A 140 -6.19 -8.75 25.13
C GLY A 140 -6.55 -7.35 24.64
N GLU A 141 -6.78 -6.42 25.57
CA GLU A 141 -7.03 -5.02 25.24
C GLU A 141 -5.72 -4.30 24.89
N LEU A 142 -5.69 -3.73 23.68
CA LEU A 142 -4.55 -2.96 23.18
C LEU A 142 -4.96 -1.52 22.93
N ASP A 143 -4.07 -0.57 23.24
CA ASP A 143 -4.23 0.81 22.80
C ASP A 143 -3.75 0.96 21.35
N TYR A 144 -2.71 0.22 20.97
CA TYR A 144 -2.16 0.18 19.61
C TYR A 144 -1.87 -1.26 19.15
N LEU A 145 -2.18 -1.54 17.89
CA LEU A 145 -1.63 -2.69 17.16
C LEU A 145 -0.78 -2.15 16.01
N VAL A 146 0.53 -2.36 16.06
CA VAL A 146 1.45 -2.07 14.96
C VAL A 146 1.59 -3.33 14.12
N VAL A 147 1.37 -3.23 12.81
CA VAL A 147 1.46 -4.36 11.89
C VAL A 147 2.56 -4.12 10.87
N ASP A 148 3.59 -4.96 10.89
CA ASP A 148 4.68 -4.95 9.91
C ASP A 148 4.27 -5.80 8.70
N SER A 149 3.75 -5.16 7.63
CA SER A 149 3.27 -5.87 6.43
C SER A 149 4.44 -6.34 5.55
N PRO A 150 4.26 -7.30 4.63
CA PRO A 150 5.22 -7.50 3.54
C PRO A 150 5.42 -6.22 2.70
N PRO A 151 6.55 -6.08 1.98
CA PRO A 151 6.76 -4.96 1.07
C PRO A 151 5.84 -5.05 -0.17
N GLY A 152 5.55 -3.89 -0.76
CA GLY A 152 4.73 -3.74 -1.96
C GLY A 152 3.26 -3.43 -1.66
N THR A 153 2.44 -3.51 -2.71
CA THR A 153 0.98 -3.31 -2.66
C THR A 153 0.26 -4.54 -3.25
N GLY A 154 0.78 -5.73 -2.95
CA GLY A 154 0.25 -7.01 -3.42
C GLY A 154 -0.89 -7.55 -2.57
N ASP A 155 -1.15 -8.86 -2.69
CA ASP A 155 -2.27 -9.52 -2.03
C ASP A 155 -2.16 -9.56 -0.50
N GLU A 156 -0.94 -9.60 0.06
CA GLU A 156 -0.76 -9.71 1.51
C GLU A 156 -1.13 -8.41 2.26
N PRO A 157 -0.60 -7.22 1.91
CA PRO A 157 -1.08 -5.95 2.49
C PRO A 157 -2.59 -5.73 2.32
N LEU A 158 -3.16 -6.16 1.19
CA LEU A 158 -4.60 -6.09 0.93
C LEU A 158 -5.38 -6.97 1.92
N ALA A 159 -5.01 -8.23 2.05
CA ALA A 159 -5.64 -9.18 2.95
C ALA A 159 -5.64 -8.70 4.40
N ILE A 160 -4.52 -8.14 4.87
CA ILE A 160 -4.40 -7.60 6.23
C ILE A 160 -5.32 -6.39 6.41
N ALA A 161 -5.33 -5.47 5.44
CA ALA A 161 -6.19 -4.29 5.48
C ALA A 161 -7.67 -4.69 5.54
N GLU A 162 -8.09 -5.67 4.74
CA GLU A 162 -9.47 -6.19 4.73
C GLU A 162 -9.83 -6.88 6.06
N LEU A 163 -8.95 -7.76 6.56
CA LEU A 163 -9.18 -8.45 7.83
C LEU A 163 -9.28 -7.46 9.00
N LEU A 164 -8.41 -6.44 9.05
CA LEU A 164 -8.41 -5.42 10.09
C LEU A 164 -9.58 -4.43 9.98
N ALA A 165 -10.04 -4.13 8.75
CA ALA A 165 -11.16 -3.23 8.51
C ALA A 165 -12.51 -3.87 8.88
N GLY A 166 -12.64 -5.20 8.76
CA GLY A 166 -13.89 -5.91 8.99
C GLY A 166 -15.00 -5.56 7.98
N PRO A 167 -16.22 -6.10 8.14
CA PRO A 167 -17.33 -5.89 7.21
C PRO A 167 -17.78 -4.43 7.20
N LYS A 168 -17.88 -3.87 5.98
CA LYS A 168 -18.31 -2.49 5.72
C LYS A 168 -19.74 -2.16 6.18
N SER A 169 -20.52 -3.16 6.59
CA SER A 169 -21.91 -3.06 7.03
C SER A 169 -22.08 -2.74 8.51
N CYS A 170 -21.00 -2.55 9.27
CA CYS A 170 -21.09 -2.13 10.67
C CYS A 170 -20.89 -0.62 10.79
N ASP A 171 -21.93 0.12 11.18
CA ASP A 171 -21.77 1.49 11.65
C ASP A 171 -20.75 1.53 12.81
N GLY A 172 -19.62 2.22 12.58
CA GLY A 172 -18.63 2.57 13.63
C GLY A 172 -17.52 1.54 13.94
N GLY A 173 -17.26 0.55 13.08
CA GLY A 173 -16.27 -0.51 13.35
C GLY A 173 -14.89 -0.36 12.69
N CYS A 174 -14.78 0.40 11.60
CA CYS A 174 -13.60 0.46 10.73
C CYS A 174 -12.68 1.67 11.00
N ASP A 175 -13.03 2.53 11.97
CA ASP A 175 -12.51 3.91 12.03
C ASP A 175 -11.07 4.05 12.56
N ASN A 176 -10.46 2.94 13.02
CA ASN A 176 -9.19 2.98 13.74
C ASN A 176 -8.03 2.28 13.02
N VAL A 177 -8.20 1.81 11.79
CA VAL A 177 -7.09 1.28 10.96
C VAL A 177 -6.52 2.40 10.12
N GLN A 178 -5.20 2.58 10.17
CA GLN A 178 -4.52 3.60 9.38
C GLN A 178 -3.21 3.08 8.81
N ALA A 179 -2.89 3.49 7.59
CA ALA A 179 -1.63 3.20 6.94
C ALA A 179 -0.52 4.16 7.42
N LEU A 180 0.65 3.61 7.69
CA LEU A 180 1.88 4.35 7.95
C LEU A 180 2.88 3.97 6.85
N ILE A 181 3.25 4.93 5.99
CA ILE A 181 4.05 4.62 4.81
C ILE A 181 5.52 4.93 5.10
N VAL A 182 6.39 3.94 4.93
CA VAL A 182 7.84 4.07 5.07
C VAL A 182 8.49 4.14 3.69
N THR A 183 9.35 5.13 3.49
CA THR A 183 10.08 5.35 2.24
C THR A 183 11.53 5.78 2.48
N THR A 184 12.29 5.99 1.41
CA THR A 184 13.64 6.58 1.45
C THR A 184 13.69 7.86 0.59
N PRO A 185 14.69 8.74 0.77
CA PRO A 185 14.75 10.02 0.05
C PRO A 185 15.10 9.92 -1.44
N GLN A 186 15.44 8.72 -1.93
CA GLN A 186 15.90 8.51 -3.30
C GLN A 186 14.75 8.71 -4.29
N ASP A 187 15.02 9.32 -5.45
CA ASP A 187 14.00 9.63 -6.47
C ASP A 187 13.21 8.39 -6.92
N LEU A 188 13.85 7.20 -6.96
CA LEU A 188 13.18 5.94 -7.29
C LEU A 188 12.08 5.54 -6.28
N ALA A 189 12.17 6.02 -5.03
CA ALA A 189 11.19 5.75 -3.99
C ALA A 189 9.95 6.68 -4.03
N VAL A 190 9.95 7.72 -4.88
CA VAL A 190 8.80 8.62 -5.05
C VAL A 190 7.64 7.89 -5.72
N ALA A 191 7.92 7.09 -6.75
CA ALA A 191 6.92 6.28 -7.43
C ALA A 191 6.31 5.23 -6.47
N ASP A 192 7.14 4.63 -5.63
CA ASP A 192 6.74 3.65 -4.63
C ASP A 192 5.72 4.22 -3.64
N VAL A 193 5.97 5.43 -3.13
CA VAL A 193 5.06 6.11 -2.21
C VAL A 193 3.76 6.49 -2.89
N ARG A 194 3.80 7.01 -4.13
CA ARG A 194 2.57 7.31 -4.89
C ARG A 194 1.70 6.07 -5.03
N ARG A 195 2.31 4.93 -5.37
CA ARG A 195 1.62 3.64 -5.47
C ARG A 195 1.01 3.23 -4.12
N CYS A 196 1.76 3.32 -3.02
CA CYS A 196 1.24 3.00 -1.69
C CYS A 196 0.08 3.91 -1.26
N VAL A 197 0.16 5.22 -1.51
CA VAL A 197 -0.94 6.14 -1.17
C VAL A 197 -2.17 5.86 -2.04
N SER A 198 -1.99 5.62 -3.34
CA SER A 198 -3.10 5.24 -4.23
C SER A 198 -3.75 3.93 -3.81
N PHE A 199 -2.96 2.92 -3.43
CA PHE A 199 -3.43 1.67 -2.84
C PHE A 199 -4.29 1.91 -1.60
N CYS A 200 -3.81 2.75 -0.67
CA CYS A 200 -4.58 3.11 0.53
C CYS A 200 -5.92 3.77 0.17
N ARG A 201 -5.92 4.69 -0.81
CA ARG A 201 -7.14 5.36 -1.30
C ARG A 201 -8.13 4.36 -1.91
N MET A 202 -7.66 3.41 -2.70
CA MET A 202 -8.52 2.36 -3.30
C MET A 202 -9.21 1.51 -2.23
N LEU A 203 -8.55 1.29 -1.10
CA LEU A 203 -9.10 0.53 0.03
C LEU A 203 -9.89 1.38 1.02
N ASN A 204 -10.01 2.69 0.80
CA ASN A 204 -10.52 3.65 1.77
C ASN A 204 -9.79 3.55 3.14
N LEU A 205 -8.49 3.27 3.10
CA LEU A 205 -7.62 3.19 4.26
C LEU A 205 -6.99 4.57 4.53
N PRO A 206 -7.31 5.25 5.65
CA PRO A 206 -6.69 6.53 5.99
C PRO A 206 -5.17 6.40 6.13
N VAL A 207 -4.43 7.38 5.61
CA VAL A 207 -2.97 7.43 5.77
C VAL A 207 -2.63 8.30 6.99
N ALA A 208 -2.15 7.68 8.07
CA ALA A 208 -1.68 8.39 9.27
C ALA A 208 -0.49 9.30 8.97
N GLY A 209 0.35 8.90 8.03
CA GLY A 209 1.39 9.75 7.46
C GLY A 209 2.54 8.97 6.84
N ILE A 210 3.52 9.72 6.33
CA ILE A 210 4.74 9.23 5.69
C ILE A 210 5.92 9.44 6.62
N ILE A 211 6.77 8.42 6.72
CA ILE A 211 8.07 8.45 7.38
C ILE A 211 9.15 8.24 6.31
N GLU A 212 10.05 9.21 6.19
CA GLU A 212 11.23 9.10 5.33
C GLU A 212 12.39 8.50 6.14
N ASN A 213 12.66 7.22 5.96
CA ASN A 213 13.77 6.54 6.60
C ASN A 213 15.07 6.72 5.80
N MET A 214 16.22 6.52 6.45
CA MET A 214 17.54 6.67 5.85
C MET A 214 17.80 8.08 5.24
N SER A 215 17.24 9.12 5.87
CA SER A 215 17.36 10.51 5.43
C SER A 215 18.60 11.19 5.97
N GLY A 216 19.70 11.07 5.21
CA GLY A 216 21.02 11.52 5.63
C GLY A 216 21.72 10.52 6.55
N PHE A 217 22.85 10.93 7.13
CA PHE A 217 23.73 10.12 7.96
C PHE A 217 24.13 10.89 9.22
N ALA A 218 23.80 10.33 10.38
CA ALA A 218 24.21 10.86 11.67
C ALA A 218 25.69 10.54 11.92
N CYS A 219 26.54 11.56 11.91
CA CYS A 219 27.96 11.43 12.19
C CYS A 219 28.18 10.92 13.63
N PRO A 220 28.86 9.77 13.84
CA PRO A 220 29.09 9.23 15.19
C PRO A 220 29.97 10.12 16.08
N GLY A 221 30.82 10.96 15.48
CA GLY A 221 31.74 11.82 16.22
C GLY A 221 31.10 13.11 16.75
N CYS A 222 30.28 13.77 15.94
CA CYS A 222 29.72 15.09 16.28
C CYS A 222 28.19 15.13 16.34
N GLY A 223 27.49 14.05 15.98
CA GLY A 223 26.02 13.99 15.95
C GLY A 223 25.35 14.77 14.81
N GLN A 224 26.11 15.50 13.99
CA GLN A 224 25.59 16.23 12.84
C GLN A 224 25.05 15.27 11.79
N VAL A 225 23.86 15.55 11.25
CA VAL A 225 23.28 14.80 10.13
C VAL A 225 23.79 15.36 8.81
N ILE A 226 24.46 14.51 8.05
CA ILE A 226 25.06 14.80 6.73
C ILE A 226 24.16 14.24 5.63
N ASP A 227 23.97 14.99 4.56
CA ASP A 227 23.03 14.63 3.50
C ASP A 227 23.73 13.72 2.50
N LEU A 228 23.47 12.41 2.61
CA LEU A 228 24.03 11.43 1.66
C LEU A 228 23.32 11.46 0.30
N PHE A 229 22.05 11.81 0.31
CA PHE A 229 21.18 11.88 -0.87
C PHE A 229 20.40 13.20 -0.85
N LYS A 230 19.59 13.44 -1.88
CA LYS A 230 18.57 14.50 -1.85
C LYS A 230 17.72 14.35 -0.59
N LYS A 231 17.31 15.48 0.00
CA LYS A 231 16.41 15.52 1.16
C LYS A 231 14.99 15.90 0.77
N GLU A 232 14.06 15.63 1.69
CA GLU A 232 12.67 16.08 1.63
C GLU A 232 11.85 15.47 0.49
N GLY A 233 12.30 14.41 -0.16
CA GLY A 233 11.54 13.72 -1.20
C GLY A 233 10.20 13.21 -0.66
N GLY A 234 10.23 12.54 0.48
CA GLY A 234 9.04 12.07 1.20
C GLY A 234 8.17 13.21 1.72
N ARG A 235 8.76 14.33 2.16
CA ARG A 235 8.01 15.51 2.64
C ARG A 235 7.27 16.22 1.50
N ARG A 236 7.94 16.46 0.37
CA ARG A 236 7.34 17.06 -0.81
C ARG A 236 6.20 16.19 -1.33
N LEU A 237 6.46 14.89 -1.43
CA LEU A 237 5.45 13.96 -1.89
C LEU A 237 4.26 13.82 -0.93
N ALA A 238 4.50 13.89 0.38
CA ALA A 238 3.43 13.94 1.36
C ALA A 238 2.52 15.16 1.11
N ALA A 239 3.11 16.33 0.85
CA ALA A 239 2.35 17.54 0.53
C ALA A 239 1.59 17.43 -0.81
N GLU A 240 2.23 16.91 -1.86
CA GLU A 240 1.60 16.66 -3.17
C GLU A 240 0.39 15.72 -3.05
N MET A 241 0.50 14.68 -2.22
CA MET A 241 -0.55 13.68 -2.04
C MET A 241 -1.54 14.04 -0.93
N GLY A 242 -1.42 15.21 -0.30
CA GLY A 242 -2.32 15.65 0.78
C GLY A 242 -2.28 14.75 2.02
N VAL A 243 -1.13 14.14 2.33
CA VAL A 243 -0.94 13.27 3.50
C VAL A 243 0.05 13.88 4.48
N ALA A 244 -0.04 13.51 5.76
CA ALA A 244 0.85 14.03 6.79
C ALA A 244 2.29 13.52 6.60
N PHE A 245 3.28 14.39 6.81
CA PHE A 245 4.68 13.99 6.93
C PHE A 245 5.05 13.91 8.42
N LEU A 246 5.40 12.72 8.91
CA LEU A 246 5.63 12.50 10.34
C LEU A 246 7.08 12.72 10.75
N GLY A 247 8.02 12.60 9.81
CA GLY A 247 9.42 12.87 10.09
C GLY A 247 10.37 12.17 9.15
N ALA A 248 11.64 12.55 9.30
CA ALA A 248 12.76 11.95 8.61
C ALA A 248 13.70 11.31 9.62
N ILE A 249 14.06 10.04 9.42
CA ILE A 249 14.96 9.28 10.30
C ILE A 249 16.30 9.13 9.57
N PRO A 250 17.41 9.66 10.11
CA PRO A 250 18.72 9.52 9.48
C PRO A 250 19.25 8.09 9.60
N ILE A 251 20.18 7.73 8.71
CA ILE A 251 21.04 6.56 8.91
C ILE A 251 21.91 6.85 10.13
N ASP A 252 21.79 6.01 11.16
CA ASP A 252 22.55 6.15 12.40
C ASP A 252 23.10 4.78 12.77
N PRO A 253 24.43 4.63 12.93
CA PRO A 253 25.03 3.35 13.33
C PRO A 253 24.43 2.76 14.61
N CYS A 254 23.92 3.60 15.53
CA CYS A 254 23.25 3.12 16.74
C CYS A 254 22.00 2.29 16.44
N VAL A 255 21.32 2.53 15.31
CA VAL A 255 20.15 1.74 14.88
C VAL A 255 20.56 0.32 14.51
N VAL A 256 21.67 0.17 13.78
CA VAL A 256 22.18 -1.14 13.34
C VAL A 256 22.73 -1.90 14.54
N VAL A 257 23.61 -1.27 15.34
CA VAL A 257 24.20 -1.89 16.54
C VAL A 257 23.11 -2.31 17.52
N GLY A 258 22.11 -1.45 17.75
CA GLY A 258 20.98 -1.78 18.60
C GLY A 258 20.12 -2.91 18.03
N GLY A 259 19.79 -2.85 16.73
CA GLY A 259 19.00 -3.88 16.06
C GLY A 259 19.65 -5.28 16.09
N ASP A 260 20.96 -5.35 15.87
CA ASP A 260 21.72 -6.62 15.94
C ASP A 260 21.83 -7.15 17.37
N ALA A 261 21.82 -6.26 18.37
CA ALA A 261 21.79 -6.61 19.79
C ALA A 261 20.38 -6.88 20.34
N GLY A 262 19.33 -6.80 19.51
CA GLY A 262 17.94 -6.96 19.94
C GLY A 262 17.40 -5.80 20.78
N GLN A 263 18.02 -4.63 20.71
CA GLN A 263 17.69 -3.43 21.48
C GLN A 263 17.43 -2.25 20.53
N PRO A 264 16.16 -1.99 20.16
CA PRO A 264 15.83 -0.88 19.26
C PRO A 264 16.37 0.46 19.77
N VAL A 265 16.86 1.31 18.86
CA VAL A 265 17.54 2.57 19.20
C VAL A 265 16.70 3.50 20.09
N VAL A 266 15.37 3.43 19.97
CA VAL A 266 14.46 4.21 20.81
C VAL A 266 14.58 3.85 22.30
N MET A 267 15.18 2.71 22.66
CA MET A 267 15.48 2.29 24.03
C MET A 267 16.77 2.91 24.59
N ALA A 268 17.70 3.29 23.71
CA ALA A 268 19.01 3.78 24.12
C ALA A 268 18.90 5.05 24.96
N THR A 269 19.75 5.16 25.97
CA THR A 269 19.80 6.31 26.91
C THR A 269 20.68 7.46 26.39
N GLY A 270 21.07 7.43 25.12
CA GLY A 270 21.97 8.41 24.49
C GLY A 270 21.28 9.34 23.48
N GLN A 271 21.91 10.47 23.17
CA GLN A 271 21.45 11.46 22.18
C GLN A 271 21.72 10.98 20.75
N SER A 272 21.12 9.87 20.32
CA SER A 272 21.14 9.46 18.92
C SER A 272 20.17 10.33 18.11
N PRO A 273 20.61 10.95 16.98
CA PRO A 273 19.71 11.67 16.09
C PRO A 273 18.53 10.80 15.60
N ALA A 274 18.76 9.51 15.33
CA ALA A 274 17.68 8.58 14.98
C ALA A 274 16.72 8.33 16.14
N ALA A 275 17.20 8.13 17.37
CA ALA A 275 16.35 7.96 18.55
C ALA A 275 15.43 9.18 18.79
N ASN A 276 15.98 10.39 18.61
CA ASN A 276 15.22 11.64 18.70
C ASN A 276 14.18 11.76 17.59
N ALA A 277 14.52 11.37 16.36
CA ALA A 277 13.59 11.34 15.23
C ALA A 277 12.44 10.34 15.47
N PHE A 278 12.73 9.12 15.90
CA PHE A 278 11.72 8.13 16.28
C PHE A 278 10.81 8.63 17.40
N SER A 279 11.40 9.21 18.45
CA SER A 279 10.63 9.78 19.57
C SER A 279 9.69 10.89 19.11
N SER A 280 10.14 11.73 18.18
CA SER A 280 9.32 12.80 17.58
C SER A 280 8.12 12.23 16.81
N VAL A 281 8.35 11.18 16.00
CA VAL A 281 7.27 10.48 15.28
C VAL A 281 6.27 9.85 16.25
N VAL A 282 6.75 9.17 17.30
CA VAL A 282 5.90 8.58 18.34
C VAL A 282 5.05 9.64 19.03
N GLN A 283 5.62 10.79 19.37
CA GLN A 283 4.88 11.90 19.98
C GLN A 283 3.78 12.45 19.06
N LEU A 284 4.02 12.52 17.74
CA LEU A 284 2.97 12.89 16.78
C LEU A 284 1.87 11.83 16.75
N LEU A 285 2.21 10.55 16.72
CA LEU A 285 1.23 9.46 16.75
C LEU A 285 0.41 9.42 18.05
N LEU A 286 0.99 9.80 19.18
CA LEU A 286 0.28 9.88 20.46
C LEU A 286 -0.69 11.07 20.53
N LYS A 287 -0.38 12.18 19.85
CA LYS A 287 -1.18 13.41 19.86
C LYS A 287 -2.28 13.42 18.80
N SER A 288 -2.04 12.80 17.65
CA SER A 288 -3.00 12.78 16.56
C SER A 288 -4.14 11.80 16.85
N PRO A 289 -5.42 12.23 16.77
CA PRO A 289 -6.55 11.30 16.80
C PRO A 289 -6.51 10.37 15.58
N ALA A 290 -7.26 9.27 15.61
CA ALA A 290 -7.45 8.43 14.42
C ALA A 290 -8.14 9.28 13.33
N THR A 291 -7.36 9.66 12.31
CA THR A 291 -7.80 10.43 11.14
C THR A 291 -8.79 9.60 10.32
N SER A 292 -9.99 10.14 10.08
CA SER A 292 -10.99 9.53 9.20
C SER A 292 -10.64 9.76 7.72
N VAL A 293 -11.18 8.94 6.81
CA VAL A 293 -11.00 9.09 5.35
C VAL A 293 -11.43 10.49 4.85
N ALA A 294 -12.40 11.12 5.52
CA ALA A 294 -12.90 12.45 5.20
C ALA A 294 -11.93 13.58 5.59
N ASP A 295 -11.06 13.35 6.58
CA ASP A 295 -10.12 14.36 7.09
C ASP A 295 -8.85 14.44 6.25
N THR A 296 -8.44 13.35 5.60
CA THR A 296 -7.33 13.34 4.63
C THR A 296 -7.56 14.26 3.42
N ALA A 297 -8.82 14.62 3.13
CA ALA A 297 -9.15 15.60 2.09
C ALA A 297 -9.15 17.06 2.58
N LYS A 298 -9.08 17.31 3.89
CA LYS A 298 -9.31 18.64 4.50
C LYS A 298 -8.12 19.27 5.23
N VAL A 299 -7.03 18.53 5.50
CA VAL A 299 -5.86 19.10 6.19
C VAL A 299 -4.97 19.87 5.20
N ARG A 300 -5.32 21.13 4.94
CA ARG A 300 -4.37 22.14 4.43
C ARG A 300 -3.64 22.76 5.62
N LEU A 301 -2.38 22.39 5.82
CA LEU A 301 -1.47 23.22 6.62
C LEU A 301 -0.94 24.37 5.77
N PRO A 302 -0.74 25.57 6.34
CA PRO A 302 -0.23 26.71 5.60
C PRO A 302 1.26 26.52 5.35
N VAL A 303 1.64 26.34 4.08
CA VAL A 303 3.04 26.39 3.67
C VAL A 303 3.24 27.69 2.89
N ALA A 304 4.08 28.56 3.43
CA ALA A 304 4.57 29.76 2.76
C ALA A 304 5.31 29.36 1.48
N GLY A 305 5.02 30.05 0.38
CA GLY A 305 5.63 29.81 -0.94
C GLY A 305 7.15 29.99 -0.96
N PRO A 306 7.80 29.58 -2.06
CA PRO A 306 7.71 30.42 -3.26
C PRO A 306 7.56 29.68 -4.60
N GLN A 307 6.79 30.36 -5.47
CA GLN A 307 6.90 30.47 -6.94
C GLN A 307 6.70 29.23 -7.83
N ASN A 308 5.56 29.30 -8.54
CA ASN A 308 5.19 28.71 -9.82
C ASN A 308 6.30 27.98 -10.62
N ASN A 309 5.99 26.74 -11.02
CA ASN A 309 6.14 26.30 -12.41
C ASN A 309 5.01 25.31 -12.72
N LEU A 310 4.20 25.67 -13.72
CA LEU A 310 3.20 24.83 -14.38
C LEU A 310 3.95 23.93 -15.38
N GLU A 311 3.76 22.61 -15.31
CA GLU A 311 4.01 21.59 -16.37
C GLU A 311 3.66 20.22 -15.74
N ASP A 312 2.86 19.29 -16.29
CA ASP A 312 2.30 19.12 -17.64
C ASP A 312 1.03 18.23 -17.51
N ASN A 313 -0.17 18.80 -17.73
CA ASN A 313 -1.46 18.10 -17.60
C ASN A 313 -1.93 17.54 -18.96
N ARG A 314 -1.03 16.93 -19.74
CA ARG A 314 -1.34 16.48 -21.11
C ARG A 314 -2.03 15.12 -21.12
N MET A 315 -3.19 15.06 -21.76
CA MET A 315 -3.91 13.82 -22.01
C MET A 315 -3.51 13.29 -23.39
N LYS A 316 -3.07 12.03 -23.46
CA LYS A 316 -2.78 11.33 -24.71
C LYS A 316 -3.49 9.99 -24.75
N ILE A 317 -4.30 9.82 -25.78
CA ILE A 317 -5.18 8.66 -25.93
C ILE A 317 -4.65 7.77 -27.05
N ALA A 318 -4.39 6.50 -26.73
CA ALA A 318 -4.04 5.47 -27.70
C ALA A 318 -5.26 4.62 -28.06
N VAL A 319 -5.45 4.34 -29.34
CA VAL A 319 -6.51 3.48 -29.85
C VAL A 319 -5.92 2.45 -30.82
N PRO A 320 -6.09 1.14 -30.59
CA PRO A 320 -5.67 0.12 -31.55
C PRO A 320 -6.59 0.16 -32.78
N VAL A 321 -6.00 0.21 -33.96
CA VAL A 321 -6.70 0.47 -35.22
C VAL A 321 -6.58 -0.71 -36.17
N GLU A 322 -7.69 -1.02 -36.83
CA GLU A 322 -7.76 -1.94 -37.96
C GLU A 322 -8.68 -1.32 -39.02
N ASN A 323 -8.16 -1.11 -40.25
CA ASN A 323 -8.89 -0.46 -41.35
C ASN A 323 -9.53 0.90 -40.99
N GLY A 324 -8.85 1.71 -40.17
CA GLY A 324 -9.33 3.03 -39.73
C GLY A 324 -10.41 3.00 -38.64
N ARG A 325 -10.70 1.83 -38.06
CA ARG A 325 -11.69 1.64 -36.99
C ARG A 325 -11.04 1.02 -35.76
N LEU A 326 -11.66 1.19 -34.60
CA LEU A 326 -11.20 0.58 -33.36
C LEU A 326 -11.27 -0.95 -33.45
N CYS A 327 -10.17 -1.62 -33.10
CA CYS A 327 -10.08 -3.07 -33.15
C CYS A 327 -10.83 -3.73 -31.97
N THR A 328 -11.62 -4.77 -32.25
CA THR A 328 -12.39 -5.52 -31.24
C THR A 328 -11.51 -6.42 -30.36
N HIS A 329 -10.34 -6.83 -30.86
CA HIS A 329 -9.40 -7.69 -30.15
C HIS A 329 -8.01 -7.06 -30.11
N PHE A 330 -7.63 -6.58 -28.92
CA PHE A 330 -6.38 -5.87 -28.69
C PHE A 330 -5.11 -6.58 -29.23
N GLY A 331 -5.05 -7.92 -29.24
CA GLY A 331 -3.87 -8.68 -29.66
C GLY A 331 -3.63 -8.80 -31.18
N HIS A 332 -4.55 -8.30 -32.02
CA HIS A 332 -4.51 -8.48 -33.48
C HIS A 332 -4.44 -7.15 -34.27
N CYS A 333 -4.24 -6.01 -33.61
CA CYS A 333 -4.17 -4.72 -34.30
C CYS A 333 -2.86 -4.53 -35.07
N ALA A 334 -2.94 -3.90 -36.25
CA ALA A 334 -1.79 -3.60 -37.09
C ALA A 334 -1.15 -2.24 -36.76
N GLU A 335 -1.92 -1.31 -36.19
CA GLU A 335 -1.48 0.06 -35.92
C GLU A 335 -2.16 0.63 -34.66
N PHE A 336 -1.59 1.70 -34.10
CA PHE A 336 -2.17 2.50 -33.02
C PHE A 336 -2.30 3.97 -33.44
N ALA A 337 -3.48 4.54 -33.27
CA ALA A 337 -3.71 5.97 -33.36
C ALA A 337 -3.46 6.59 -31.98
N VAL A 338 -2.52 7.52 -31.89
CA VAL A 338 -2.19 8.26 -30.66
C VAL A 338 -2.59 9.72 -30.84
N TYR A 339 -3.53 10.14 -30.00
CA TYR A 339 -4.12 11.47 -29.99
C TYR A 339 -3.51 12.32 -28.89
N ASP A 340 -3.09 13.54 -29.22
CA ASP A 340 -2.73 14.58 -28.24
C ASP A 340 -3.98 15.43 -27.97
N VAL A 341 -4.39 15.53 -26.70
CA VAL A 341 -5.63 16.18 -26.29
C VAL A 341 -5.33 17.42 -25.48
N ASP A 342 -6.00 18.51 -25.85
CA ASP A 342 -6.02 19.71 -25.05
C ASP A 342 -6.85 19.49 -23.77
N PRO A 343 -6.24 19.57 -22.58
CA PRO A 343 -6.96 19.30 -21.33
C PRO A 343 -8.02 20.37 -21.02
N ASP A 344 -7.86 21.60 -21.52
CA ASP A 344 -8.75 22.72 -21.19
C ASP A 344 -10.00 22.69 -22.08
N THR A 345 -9.85 22.38 -23.37
CA THR A 345 -10.97 22.33 -24.32
C THR A 345 -11.53 20.94 -24.56
N ARG A 346 -10.85 19.89 -24.06
CA ARG A 346 -11.16 18.47 -24.33
C ARG A 346 -11.30 18.18 -25.82
N SER A 347 -10.45 18.78 -26.64
CA SER A 347 -10.41 18.57 -28.09
C SER A 347 -9.07 18.00 -28.53
N THR A 348 -9.10 17.17 -29.57
CA THR A 348 -7.89 16.65 -30.21
C THR A 348 -7.08 17.80 -30.82
N ARG A 349 -5.80 17.90 -30.46
CA ARG A 349 -4.81 18.80 -31.07
C ARG A 349 -4.15 18.17 -32.30
N SER A 350 -3.79 16.90 -32.19
CA SER A 350 -3.19 16.13 -33.29
C SER A 350 -3.42 14.63 -33.10
N MET A 351 -3.29 13.88 -34.20
CA MET A 351 -3.31 12.42 -34.20
C MET A 351 -2.13 11.92 -35.03
N THR A 352 -1.47 10.88 -34.53
CA THR A 352 -0.35 10.20 -35.21
C THR A 352 -0.57 8.70 -35.21
N MET A 353 -0.27 8.06 -36.34
CA MET A 353 -0.33 6.61 -36.48
C MET A 353 1.03 5.99 -36.18
N HIS A 354 1.05 4.94 -35.36
CA HIS A 354 2.26 4.23 -34.95
C HIS A 354 2.10 2.73 -35.22
N VAL A 355 3.14 2.11 -35.76
CA VAL A 355 3.20 0.65 -35.92
C VAL A 355 3.72 0.04 -34.62
N PRO A 356 2.99 -0.90 -33.99
CA PRO A 356 3.40 -1.49 -32.73
C PRO A 356 4.63 -2.40 -32.87
N PRO A 357 5.44 -2.54 -31.81
CA PRO A 357 6.46 -3.58 -31.70
C PRO A 357 5.83 -4.99 -31.61
N PRO A 358 6.62 -6.07 -31.74
CA PRO A 358 6.12 -7.45 -31.64
C PRO A 358 5.25 -7.70 -30.40
N HIS A 359 4.16 -8.45 -30.57
CA HIS A 359 3.14 -8.68 -29.54
C HIS A 359 3.60 -9.68 -28.47
N GLU A 360 4.54 -9.25 -27.62
CA GLU A 360 4.98 -9.98 -26.44
C GLU A 360 4.37 -9.38 -25.15
N PRO A 361 4.08 -10.19 -24.11
CA PRO A 361 3.49 -9.70 -22.87
C PRO A 361 4.34 -8.60 -22.20
N GLY A 362 3.78 -7.40 -22.06
CA GLY A 362 4.41 -6.26 -21.37
C GLY A 362 5.11 -5.26 -22.28
N VAL A 363 5.39 -5.61 -23.54
CA VAL A 363 6.07 -4.73 -24.51
C VAL A 363 5.16 -3.57 -24.95
N LEU A 364 3.90 -3.85 -25.28
CA LEU A 364 2.94 -2.82 -25.73
C LEU A 364 2.61 -1.75 -24.67
N PRO A 365 2.35 -2.11 -23.39
CA PRO A 365 2.15 -1.11 -22.33
C PRO A 365 3.33 -0.17 -22.11
N ALA A 366 4.55 -0.71 -22.06
CA ALA A 366 5.76 0.09 -21.89
C ALA A 366 5.99 1.02 -23.09
N TRP A 367 5.80 0.49 -24.31
CA TRP A 367 5.94 1.28 -25.54
C TRP A 367 4.92 2.41 -25.66
N LEU A 368 3.64 2.17 -25.34
CA LEU A 368 2.63 3.23 -25.35
C LEU A 368 2.90 4.28 -24.25
N HIS A 369 3.46 3.87 -23.12
CA HIS A 369 3.89 4.79 -22.07
C HIS A 369 5.05 5.68 -22.53
N GLU A 370 6.03 5.13 -23.27
CA GLU A 370 7.13 5.91 -23.87
C GLU A 370 6.63 6.94 -24.90
N LEU A 371 5.55 6.63 -25.63
CA LEU A 371 4.87 7.58 -26.52
C LEU A 371 4.08 8.67 -25.75
N GLY A 372 4.03 8.56 -24.42
CA GLY A 372 3.35 9.46 -23.51
C GLY A 372 1.85 9.23 -23.39
N ALA A 373 1.33 8.10 -23.90
CA ALA A 373 -0.08 7.77 -23.76
C ALA A 373 -0.42 7.47 -22.29
N ASN A 374 -1.53 8.02 -21.81
CA ASN A 374 -2.05 7.81 -20.46
C ASN A 374 -3.49 7.28 -20.44
N VAL A 375 -4.11 7.14 -21.60
CA VAL A 375 -5.38 6.44 -21.80
C VAL A 375 -5.24 5.50 -22.99
N ILE A 376 -5.80 4.30 -22.89
CA ILE A 376 -6.00 3.39 -24.02
C ILE A 376 -7.48 3.03 -24.12
N ILE A 377 -8.05 3.15 -25.33
CA ILE A 377 -9.44 2.76 -25.62
C ILE A 377 -9.43 1.55 -26.54
N THR A 378 -10.10 0.46 -26.16
CA THR A 378 -10.11 -0.79 -26.93
C THR A 378 -11.46 -1.50 -26.84
N GLY A 379 -11.73 -2.41 -27.79
CA GLY A 379 -12.95 -3.21 -27.80
C GLY A 379 -12.89 -4.33 -26.76
N GLY A 380 -11.81 -5.08 -26.74
CA GLY A 380 -11.62 -6.20 -25.81
C GLY A 380 -10.16 -6.38 -25.41
N MET A 381 -9.95 -6.66 -24.12
CA MET A 381 -8.62 -6.85 -23.54
C MET A 381 -8.65 -7.91 -22.45
N GLY A 382 -7.71 -8.86 -22.51
CA GLY A 382 -7.57 -9.91 -21.48
C GLY A 382 -7.08 -9.36 -20.13
N GLN A 383 -7.43 -10.04 -19.04
CA GLN A 383 -7.16 -9.60 -17.65
C GLN A 383 -5.67 -9.28 -17.38
N ARG A 384 -4.76 -10.10 -17.91
CA ARG A 384 -3.31 -9.89 -17.78
C ARG A 384 -2.82 -8.62 -18.48
N ALA A 385 -3.35 -8.31 -19.66
CA ALA A 385 -2.99 -7.09 -20.38
C ALA A 385 -3.49 -5.84 -19.65
N ARG A 386 -4.71 -5.89 -19.09
CA ARG A 386 -5.27 -4.79 -18.27
C ARG A 386 -4.38 -4.45 -17.10
N GLN A 387 -3.87 -5.48 -16.41
CA GLN A 387 -2.94 -5.31 -15.30
C GLN A 387 -1.63 -4.64 -15.76
N LEU A 388 -1.03 -5.09 -16.87
CA LEU A 388 0.21 -4.53 -17.39
C LEU A 388 0.06 -3.07 -17.85
N PHE A 389 -1.09 -2.69 -18.41
CA PHE A 389 -1.39 -1.28 -18.74
C PHE A 389 -1.57 -0.41 -17.49
N ALA A 390 -2.26 -0.92 -16.47
CA ALA A 390 -2.38 -0.25 -15.19
C ALA A 390 -1.02 -0.08 -14.49
N GLU A 391 -0.13 -1.07 -14.59
CA GLU A 391 1.26 -1.01 -14.09
C GLU A 391 2.08 0.11 -14.75
N ASN A 392 1.76 0.47 -16.01
CA ASN A 392 2.39 1.56 -16.76
C ASN A 392 1.61 2.89 -16.68
N ALA A 393 0.68 3.03 -15.72
CA ALA A 393 -0.12 4.23 -15.51
C ALA A 393 -0.98 4.65 -16.73
N ILE A 394 -1.42 3.68 -17.54
CA ILE A 394 -2.32 3.90 -18.67
C ILE A 394 -3.72 3.46 -18.25
N GLN A 395 -4.68 4.40 -18.25
CA GLN A 395 -6.08 4.10 -18.01
C GLN A 395 -6.66 3.27 -19.16
N VAL A 396 -7.25 2.12 -18.85
CA VAL A 396 -7.84 1.24 -19.87
C VAL A 396 -9.36 1.44 -19.93
N VAL A 397 -9.85 1.80 -21.12
CA VAL A 397 -11.28 1.85 -21.47
C VAL A 397 -11.56 0.66 -22.39
N ILE A 398 -12.46 -0.23 -21.96
CA ILE A 398 -12.74 -1.52 -22.63
C ILE A 398 -14.21 -1.56 -23.03
N GLY A 399 -14.54 -2.33 -24.06
CA GLY A 399 -15.90 -2.47 -24.55
C GLY A 399 -16.31 -1.36 -25.50
N ALA A 400 -15.38 -0.55 -25.99
CA ALA A 400 -15.70 0.47 -26.98
C ALA A 400 -16.17 -0.18 -28.29
N PRO A 401 -17.22 0.35 -28.94
CA PRO A 401 -17.71 -0.19 -30.21
C PRO A 401 -16.63 -0.05 -31.30
N PRO A 402 -16.61 -0.95 -32.31
CA PRO A 402 -15.65 -0.90 -33.42
C PRO A 402 -16.01 0.21 -34.41
N ASP A 403 -16.07 1.44 -33.92
CA ASP A 403 -16.37 2.66 -34.66
C ASP A 403 -15.11 3.33 -35.23
N PRO A 404 -15.24 4.29 -36.17
CA PRO A 404 -14.12 5.07 -36.63
C PRO A 404 -13.39 5.70 -35.43
N VAL A 405 -12.05 5.63 -35.43
CA VAL A 405 -11.23 5.97 -34.26
C VAL A 405 -11.43 7.41 -33.78
N ASP A 406 -11.61 8.35 -34.72
CA ASP A 406 -11.90 9.75 -34.40
C ASP A 406 -13.24 9.91 -33.68
N THR A 407 -14.25 9.15 -34.10
CA THR A 407 -15.57 9.13 -33.45
C THR A 407 -15.50 8.56 -32.04
N VAL A 408 -14.73 7.50 -31.84
CA VAL A 408 -14.52 6.89 -30.51
C VAL A 408 -13.86 7.89 -29.56
N VAL A 409 -12.79 8.55 -30.01
CA VAL A 409 -12.09 9.55 -29.19
C VAL A 409 -12.97 10.77 -28.93
N ALA A 410 -13.69 11.26 -29.93
CA ALA A 410 -14.62 12.38 -29.75
C ALA A 410 -15.72 12.06 -28.73
N ASN A 411 -16.31 10.86 -28.80
CA ASN A 411 -17.32 10.41 -27.84
C ASN A 411 -16.73 10.21 -26.44
N TYR A 412 -15.48 9.74 -26.33
CA TYR A 412 -14.80 9.62 -25.04
C TYR A 412 -14.59 11.00 -24.40
N LEU A 413 -14.09 11.98 -25.17
CA LEU A 413 -13.85 13.34 -24.70
C LEU A 413 -15.16 14.07 -24.34
N ALA A 414 -16.24 13.78 -25.06
CA ALA A 414 -17.59 14.28 -24.76
C ALA A 414 -18.29 13.55 -23.60
N GLY A 415 -17.71 12.46 -23.08
CA GLY A 415 -18.30 11.62 -22.04
C GLY A 415 -19.52 10.81 -22.49
N SER A 416 -19.73 10.65 -23.80
CA SER A 416 -20.86 9.94 -24.41
C SER A 416 -20.51 8.54 -24.92
N LEU A 417 -19.25 8.11 -24.80
CA LEU A 417 -18.82 6.78 -25.26
C LEU A 417 -19.48 5.68 -24.42
N GLN A 418 -20.35 4.90 -25.07
CA GLN A 418 -20.98 3.73 -24.46
C GLN A 418 -20.07 2.51 -24.60
N THR A 419 -19.70 1.89 -23.48
CA THR A 419 -18.89 0.67 -23.45
C THR A 419 -19.76 -0.57 -23.19
N GLY A 420 -19.58 -1.61 -24.01
CA GLY A 420 -20.22 -2.92 -23.87
C GLY A 420 -19.43 -3.92 -23.02
N ALA A 421 -19.88 -5.18 -23.00
CA ALA A 421 -19.18 -6.27 -22.33
C ALA A 421 -17.82 -6.57 -22.98
N ASN A 422 -16.83 -7.00 -22.19
CA ASN A 422 -15.50 -7.35 -22.68
C ASN A 422 -15.55 -8.70 -23.41
N PRO A 423 -15.29 -8.76 -24.74
CA PRO A 423 -15.33 -10.00 -25.50
C PRO A 423 -14.19 -10.97 -25.16
N CYS A 424 -13.24 -10.58 -24.30
CA CYS A 424 -12.12 -11.40 -23.83
C CYS A 424 -12.33 -12.01 -22.44
N ASP A 425 -13.50 -11.83 -21.81
CA ASP A 425 -13.85 -12.52 -20.56
C ASP A 425 -14.38 -13.92 -20.92
N HIS A 426 -13.45 -14.88 -21.10
CA HIS A 426 -13.72 -16.31 -21.26
C HIS A 426 -13.12 -17.10 -20.11
#